data_AF-A0A2N6FR75-F1
#
_entry.id   AF-A0A2N6FR75-F1
#
_cell.length_a   1.000
_cell.length_b   1.000
_cell.length_c   1.000
_cell.angle_alpha   90.00
_cell.angle_beta   90.00
_cell.angle_gamma   90.00
#
_symmetry.space_group_name_H-M   'P 1'
#
loop_
_entity.id
_entity.type
_entity.pdbx_description
1 polymer ?
#
loop_
_entity_poly.entity_id
_entity_poly.type
_entity_poly.pdbx_seq_one_letter_code
_entity_poly.pdbx_strand_id
1 'polypeptide(L)' 'MKENSLEKEAYKLRYEFYNLYINKENKWNEKYKNHHLYKIVVESFNYRFSEIGVEMPKLLEKIKA' A
#
# COMPACT_ATOMS: atom_id res chain seq x y z
N MET A 1 11.79 11.47 12.05
CA MET A 1 11.20 10.22 12.59
C MET A 1 9.74 9.95 12.17
N LYS A 2 9.02 10.87 11.50
CA LYS A 2 7.62 10.63 11.05
C LYS A 2 7.49 9.83 9.74
N GLU A 3 8.51 9.82 8.87
CA GLU A 3 8.47 9.08 7.60
C GLU A 3 8.38 7.56 7.77
N ASN A 4 9.03 7.04 8.82
CA ASN A 4 9.08 5.59 9.07
C ASN A 4 7.73 4.97 9.47
N SER A 5 6.72 5.73 9.93
CA SER A 5 5.44 5.14 10.36
C SER A 5 4.49 4.90 9.19
N LEU A 6 4.33 5.89 8.31
CA LEU A 6 3.47 5.79 7.12
C LEU A 6 4.01 4.74 6.14
N GLU A 7 5.33 4.73 5.94
CA GLU A 7 5.97 3.78 5.04
C GLU A 7 5.81 2.34 5.54
N LYS A 8 6.03 2.10 6.85
CA LYS A 8 5.78 0.79 7.47
C LYS A 8 4.34 0.34 7.33
N GLU A 9 3.38 1.25 7.51
CA GLU A 9 1.97 0.94 7.39
C GLU A 9 1.58 0.59 5.95
N ALA A 10 2.10 1.35 4.97
CA ALA A 10 1.91 1.07 3.55
C ALA A 10 2.49 -0.30 3.15
N TYR A 11 3.71 -0.62 3.61
CA TYR A 11 4.30 -1.94 3.40
C TYR A 11 3.49 -3.05 4.05
N LYS A 12 3.00 -2.84 5.28
CA LYS A 12 2.16 -3.82 5.97
C LYS A 12 0.89 -4.12 5.18
N LEU A 13 0.21 -3.08 4.67
CA LEU A 13 -0.99 -3.23 3.85
C LEU A 13 -0.70 -3.94 2.53
N ARG A 14 0.41 -3.59 1.86
CA ARG A 14 0.83 -4.25 0.61
C ARG A 14 1.21 -5.72 0.82
N TYR A 15 1.91 -6.02 1.91
CA TYR A 15 2.24 -7.39 2.31
C TYR A 15 0.98 -8.18 2.65
N GLU A 16 0.06 -7.62 3.43
CA GLU A 16 -1.21 -8.25 3.76
C GLU A 16 -2.02 -8.57 2.49
N PHE A 17 -2.10 -7.62 1.56
CA PHE A 17 -2.74 -7.86 0.27
C PHE A 17 -2.13 -9.06 -0.45
N TYR A 18 -0.80 -9.03 -0.64
CA TYR A 18 -0.07 -10.08 -1.36
C TYR A 18 -0.28 -11.46 -0.73
N ASN A 19 -0.28 -11.57 0.59
CA ASN A 19 -0.35 -12.87 1.24
C ASN A 19 -1.78 -13.39 1.44
N LEU A 20 -2.75 -12.51 1.74
CA LEU A 20 -4.09 -12.92 2.19
C LEU A 20 -5.18 -12.64 1.17
N TYR A 21 -4.95 -11.67 0.28
CA TYR A 21 -5.97 -11.12 -0.60
C TYR A 21 -5.64 -11.19 -2.09
N ILE A 22 -4.56 -11.85 -2.50
CA ILE A 22 -4.39 -12.27 -3.90
C ILE A 22 -5.64 -13.07 -4.31
N ASN A 23 -6.28 -12.66 -5.40
CA ASN A 23 -7.58 -13.16 -5.91
C ASN A 23 -8.80 -12.88 -5.01
N LYS A 24 -8.68 -12.00 -4.01
CA LYS A 24 -9.76 -11.56 -3.11
C LYS A 24 -9.79 -10.04 -2.96
N GLU A 25 -9.46 -9.32 -4.03
CA GLU A 25 -9.40 -7.85 -4.08
C GLU A 25 -10.65 -7.19 -3.54
N ASN A 26 -11.84 -7.70 -3.89
CA ASN A 26 -13.12 -7.18 -3.38
C ASN A 26 -13.16 -7.15 -1.84
N LYS A 27 -12.67 -8.20 -1.17
CA LYS A 27 -12.65 -8.27 0.30
C LYS A 27 -11.64 -7.29 0.90
N TRP A 28 -10.50 -7.10 0.24
CA TRP A 28 -9.50 -6.12 0.68
C TRP A 28 -10.05 -4.69 0.52
N ASN A 29 -10.70 -4.42 -0.60
CA ASN A 29 -11.34 -3.14 -0.90
C ASN A 29 -12.44 -2.82 0.12
N GLU A 30 -13.33 -3.77 0.43
CA GLU A 30 -14.37 -3.57 1.45
C GLU A 30 -13.78 -3.22 2.83
N LYS A 31 -12.69 -3.90 3.21
CA LYS A 31 -12.01 -3.71 4.50
C LYS A 31 -11.29 -2.36 4.59
N TYR A 32 -10.60 -1.95 3.52
CA TYR A 32 -9.67 -0.82 3.55
C TYR A 32 -10.07 0.40 2.72
N LYS A 33 -11.22 0.42 2.03
CA LYS A 33 -11.67 1.55 1.20
C LYS A 33 -11.63 2.93 1.88
N ASN A 34 -11.81 2.97 3.19
CA ASN A 34 -11.80 4.21 3.99
C ASN A 34 -10.44 4.51 4.63
N HIS A 35 -9.42 3.67 4.38
CA HIS A 35 -8.08 3.84 4.92
C HIS A 35 -7.36 4.99 4.23
N HIS A 36 -6.66 5.84 4.98
CA HIS A 36 -5.97 7.01 4.41
C HIS A 36 -4.89 6.65 3.37
N LEU A 37 -4.25 5.48 3.53
CA LEU A 37 -3.29 4.92 2.55
C LEU A 37 -3.92 4.09 1.42
N TYR A 38 -5.24 3.93 1.39
CA TYR A 38 -5.91 3.02 0.45
C TYR A 38 -5.50 3.28 -1.00
N LYS A 39 -5.59 4.55 -1.44
CA LYS A 39 -5.26 4.93 -2.82
C LYS A 39 -3.80 4.63 -3.17
N ILE A 40 -2.87 4.91 -2.26
CA ILE A 40 -1.44 4.63 -2.46
C ILE A 40 -1.18 3.14 -2.56
N VAL A 41 -1.77 2.33 -1.68
CA VAL A 41 -1.57 0.88 -1.70
C VAL A 41 -2.17 0.28 -2.98
N VAL A 42 -3.34 0.73 -3.42
CA VAL A 42 -3.92 0.30 -4.72
C VAL A 42 -3.00 0.69 -5.87
N GLU A 43 -2.48 1.91 -5.89
CA GLU A 43 -1.55 2.35 -6.95
C GLU A 43 -0.27 1.50 -6.96
N SER A 44 0.21 1.07 -5.80
CA SER A 44 1.36 0.16 -5.67
C SER A 44 1.14 -1.22 -6.31
N PHE A 45 -0.11 -1.58 -6.65
CA PHE A 45 -0.42 -2.85 -7.32
C PHE A 45 0.04 -2.89 -8.78
N ASN A 46 0.30 -1.72 -9.38
CA ASN A 46 0.88 -1.61 -10.72
C ASN A 46 2.36 -2.02 -10.79
N TYR A 47 3.01 -2.21 -9.63
CA TYR A 47 4.41 -2.60 -9.53
C TYR A 47 4.54 -4.01 -8.98
N ARG A 48 5.60 -4.71 -9.39
CA ARG A 48 5.89 -6.05 -8.87
C ARG A 48 6.19 -5.96 -7.38
N PHE A 49 5.87 -7.02 -6.64
CA PHE A 49 6.11 -7.05 -5.19
C PHE A 49 7.58 -6.77 -4.83
N SER A 50 8.53 -7.24 -5.65
CA SER A 50 9.97 -6.97 -5.50
C SER A 50 10.38 -5.51 -5.67
N GLU A 51 9.56 -4.70 -6.35
CA GLU A 51 9.84 -3.28 -6.64
C GLU A 51 9.26 -2.36 -5.57
N ILE A 52 8.41 -2.88 -4.68
CA ILE A 52 7.67 -2.11 -3.68
C ILE A 52 8.61 -1.34 -2.75
N GLY A 53 9.78 -1.89 -2.38
CA GLY A 53 10.74 -1.20 -1.53
C GLY A 53 11.33 0.07 -2.14
N VAL A 54 11.28 0.22 -3.46
CA VAL A 54 11.75 1.41 -4.19
C VAL A 54 10.59 2.33 -4.56
N GLU A 55 9.43 1.77 -4.91
CA GLU A 55 8.30 2.53 -5.43
C GLU A 55 7.39 3.09 -4.32
N MET A 56 7.22 2.39 -3.21
CA MET A 56 6.34 2.84 -2.12
C MET A 56 6.72 4.22 -1.54
N PRO A 57 8.01 4.54 -1.29
CA PRO A 57 8.40 5.87 -0.84
C PRO A 57 7.98 6.97 -1.81
N LYS A 58 8.19 6.75 -3.12
CA LYS A 58 7.83 7.70 -4.19
C LYS A 58 6.31 7.92 -4.26
N LEU A 59 5.53 6.86 -4.06
CA LEU A 59 4.08 6.97 -4.01
C LEU A 59 3.61 7.77 -2.78
N LEU A 60 4.25 7.57 -1.62
CA LEU A 60 3.91 8.29 -0.39
C LEU A 60 4.26 9.78 -0.44
N GLU A 61 5.19 10.21 -1.28
CA GLU A 61 5.43 11.65 -1.52
C GLU A 61 4.17 12.36 -2.04
N LYS A 62 3.31 11.65 -2.79
CA LYS A 62 2.04 12.20 -3.29
C LYS A 62 1.02 12.52 -2.20
N ILE A 63 1.16 11.96 -1.00
CA ILE A 63 0.30 12.29 0.16
C ILE A 63 0.73 13.61 0.80
N LYS A 64 2.01 13.98 0.68
CA LYS A 64 2.57 15.18 1.31
C LYS A 64 2.41 16.44 0.45
N ALA A 65 2.11 16.27 -0.84
CA ALA A 65 1.83 17.33 -1.81
C ALA A 65 0.38 17.80 -1.71
#